data_AF-G2QPH2-F1
#
_entry.id   AF-G2QPH2-F1
#
_cell.length_a   1.000
_cell.length_b   1.000
_cell.length_c   1.000
_cell.angle_alpha   90.00
_cell.angle_beta   90.00
_cell.angle_gamma   90.00
#
_symmetry.space_group_name_H-M   'P 1'
#
loop_
_entity.id
_entity.type
_entity.pdbx_description
1 polymer ?
#
loop_
_entity_poly.entity_id
_entity_poly.type
_entity_poly.pdbx_seq_one_letter_code
_entity_poly.pdbx_strand_id
1 'polypeptide(L)'
;MEEFIRELVADIGPDRFALFVYIGLIGITILSTAGFFLLSWSWIVAIVNVFVGFVIWRHVSLRRAHPRPETGRRWISRRDPSTPNTAGLPAVYFLYILGSGGHTSEMLETIKRKFVPQANAHRRYLVTTGDQDSLDRLIKLECLIRRCLPPGDPRAGTVDAFRVPRARRVHQPLWTAPLSCLSTAIHAVNALTREPDCRPASRHGAQFKYPHVVVTNGPATGFVVCLVAHLLKLFYLVPEGRLKMVYVESWARSRSLSLTGRLFRRTGIADMFCVQHEDLARRTPGAVYVGRVAAPLAPPG
;
A
#
# COMPACT_ATOMS: atom_id res chain seq x y z
N MET A 1 3.08 -19.02 -26.86
CA MET A 1 1.94 -18.07 -26.80
C MET A 1 0.77 -18.67 -26.02
N GLU A 2 0.35 -19.90 -26.34
CA GLU A 2 -0.70 -20.61 -25.56
C GLU A 2 -0.38 -20.82 -24.08
N GLU A 3 0.84 -21.24 -23.75
CA GLU A 3 1.24 -21.45 -22.35
C GLU A 3 1.22 -20.15 -21.54
N PHE A 4 1.63 -19.05 -22.17
CA PHE A 4 1.53 -17.71 -21.62
C PHE A 4 0.08 -17.25 -21.43
N ILE A 5 -0.81 -17.54 -22.39
CA ILE A 5 -2.24 -17.24 -22.26
C ILE A 5 -2.86 -18.08 -21.15
N ARG A 6 -2.49 -19.35 -21.00
CA ARG A 6 -2.95 -20.22 -19.92
C ARG A 6 -2.46 -19.76 -18.55
N GLU A 7 -1.19 -19.35 -18.44
CA GLU A 7 -0.66 -18.76 -17.20
C GLU A 7 -1.34 -17.43 -16.87
N LEU A 8 -1.58 -16.56 -17.86
CA LEU A 8 -2.30 -15.31 -17.66
C LEU A 8 -3.74 -15.57 -17.19
N VAL A 9 -4.44 -16.53 -17.82
CA VAL A 9 -5.80 -16.93 -17.44
C VAL A 9 -5.85 -17.59 -16.05
N ALA A 10 -4.82 -18.35 -15.66
CA ALA A 10 -4.71 -18.91 -14.33
C ALA A 10 -4.38 -17.85 -13.26
N ASP A 11 -3.55 -16.85 -13.57
CA ASP A 11 -3.17 -15.75 -12.67
C ASP A 11 -4.28 -14.70 -12.52
N ILE A 12 -5.20 -14.60 -13.50
CA ILE A 12 -6.41 -13.74 -13.45
C ILE A 12 -7.35 -14.12 -12.29
N GLY A 13 -7.25 -15.34 -11.75
CA GLY A 13 -8.10 -15.80 -10.65
C GLY A 13 -9.61 -15.76 -10.99
N PRO A 14 -10.50 -16.02 -10.02
CA PRO A 14 -11.95 -15.92 -10.23
C PRO A 14 -12.47 -14.47 -10.35
N ASP A 15 -11.60 -13.47 -10.25
CA ASP A 15 -11.98 -12.06 -10.21
C ASP A 15 -12.25 -11.51 -11.61
N ARG A 16 -13.54 -11.45 -11.99
CA ARG A 16 -14.03 -10.84 -13.24
C ARG A 16 -13.54 -9.41 -13.49
N PHE A 17 -13.11 -8.70 -12.44
CA PHE A 17 -12.53 -7.36 -12.53
C PHE A 17 -11.23 -7.33 -13.34
N ALA A 18 -10.30 -8.25 -13.09
CA ALA A 18 -9.03 -8.27 -13.80
C ALA A 18 -9.26 -8.52 -15.29
N LEU A 19 -10.15 -9.45 -15.64
CA LEU A 19 -10.56 -9.73 -17.01
C LEU A 19 -11.16 -8.48 -17.70
N PHE A 20 -12.07 -7.77 -17.04
CA PHE A 20 -12.65 -6.53 -17.56
C PHE A 20 -11.56 -5.47 -17.85
N VAL A 21 -10.60 -5.30 -16.93
CA VAL A 21 -9.50 -4.36 -17.12
C VAL A 21 -8.59 -4.77 -18.28
N TYR A 22 -8.27 -6.07 -18.43
CA TYR A 22 -7.48 -6.55 -19.56
C TYR A 22 -8.17 -6.32 -20.90
N ILE A 23 -9.47 -6.58 -21.01
CA ILE A 23 -10.25 -6.29 -22.23
C ILE A 23 -10.24 -4.79 -22.51
N GLY A 24 -10.43 -3.96 -21.49
CA GLY A 24 -10.33 -2.50 -21.61
C GLY A 24 -8.96 -2.04 -22.12
N LEU A 25 -7.88 -2.60 -21.59
CA LEU A 25 -6.51 -2.30 -22.04
C LEU A 25 -6.28 -2.68 -23.50
N ILE A 26 -6.80 -3.83 -23.94
CA ILE A 26 -6.75 -4.25 -25.35
C ILE A 26 -7.52 -3.25 -26.23
N GLY A 27 -8.74 -2.87 -25.82
CA GLY A 27 -9.55 -1.88 -26.53
C GLY A 27 -8.85 -0.52 -26.66
N ILE A 28 -8.25 -0.03 -25.57
CA ILE A 28 -7.46 1.20 -25.56
C ILE A 28 -6.25 1.09 -26.50
N THR A 29 -5.58 -0.07 -26.53
CA THR A 29 -4.43 -0.30 -27.41
C THR A 29 -4.85 -0.27 -28.87
N ILE A 30 -5.96 -0.91 -29.23
CA ILE A 30 -6.51 -0.89 -30.60
C ILE A 30 -6.88 0.54 -31.01
N LEU A 31 -7.60 1.26 -30.15
CA LEU A 31 -8.00 2.65 -30.40
C LEU A 31 -6.79 3.57 -30.53
N SER A 32 -5.78 3.42 -29.68
CA SER A 32 -4.55 4.20 -29.74
C SER A 32 -3.75 3.91 -31.00
N THR A 33 -3.72 2.65 -31.44
CA THR A 33 -3.07 2.24 -32.69
C THR A 33 -3.80 2.84 -33.89
N ALA A 34 -5.14 2.82 -33.91
CA ALA A 34 -5.92 3.48 -34.95
C ALA A 34 -5.66 5.00 -34.96
N GLY A 35 -5.65 5.65 -33.80
CA GLY A 35 -5.33 7.07 -33.67
C GLY A 35 -3.93 7.43 -34.18
N PHE A 36 -2.94 6.55 -33.99
CA PHE A 36 -1.58 6.75 -34.50
C PHE A 36 -1.52 6.82 -36.03
N PHE A 37 -2.35 6.06 -36.73
CA PHE A 37 -2.42 6.09 -38.21
C PHE A 37 -3.33 7.19 -38.76
N LEU A 38 -4.29 7.68 -37.98
CA LEU A 38 -5.28 8.67 -38.40
C LEU A 38 -4.87 10.11 -38.08
N LEU A 39 -4.02 10.33 -37.08
CA LEU A 39 -3.59 11.66 -36.65
C LEU A 39 -2.26 12.05 -37.28
N SER A 40 -2.08 13.33 -37.61
CA SER A 40 -0.77 13.85 -37.98
C SER A 40 0.20 13.78 -36.80
N TRP A 41 1.49 13.62 -37.09
CA TRP A 41 2.54 13.56 -36.08
C TRP A 41 2.54 14.77 -35.12
N SER A 42 2.20 15.96 -35.64
CA SER A 42 2.07 17.18 -34.84
C SER A 42 1.02 17.06 -33.73
N TRP A 43 -0.14 16.46 -34.01
CA TRP A 43 -1.19 16.24 -33.02
C TRP A 43 -0.77 15.21 -31.96
N ILE A 44 -0.13 14.12 -32.38
CA ILE A 44 0.38 13.09 -31.46
C ILE A 44 1.37 13.72 -30.46
N VAL A 45 2.34 14.50 -30.96
CA VAL A 45 3.33 15.18 -30.13
C VAL A 45 2.66 16.20 -29.19
N ALA A 46 1.69 16.98 -29.67
CA ALA A 46 0.96 17.93 -28.84
C ALA A 46 0.21 17.25 -27.69
N ILE A 47 -0.52 16.15 -27.98
CA ILE A 47 -1.27 15.39 -26.97
C ILE A 47 -0.32 14.81 -25.93
N VAL A 48 0.79 14.19 -26.35
CA VAL A 48 1.80 13.63 -25.43
C VAL A 48 2.39 14.72 -24.54
N ASN A 49 2.73 15.89 -25.10
CA ASN A 49 3.29 17.00 -24.31
C ASN A 49 2.29 17.55 -23.29
N VAL A 50 1.02 17.74 -23.67
CA VAL A 50 -0.04 18.17 -22.75
C VAL A 50 -0.24 17.14 -21.65
N PHE A 51 -0.26 15.85 -21.99
CA PHE A 51 -0.41 14.77 -21.03
C PHE A 51 0.77 14.71 -20.05
N VAL A 52 2.01 14.75 -20.55
CA VAL A 52 3.22 14.77 -19.71
C VAL A 52 3.24 16.02 -18.82
N GLY A 53 2.90 17.18 -19.37
CA GLY A 53 2.77 18.42 -18.61
C GLY A 53 1.75 18.32 -17.48
N PHE A 54 0.58 17.75 -17.75
CA PHE A 54 -0.45 17.47 -16.75
C PHE A 54 0.05 16.52 -15.66
N VAL A 55 0.67 15.40 -16.03
CA VAL A 55 1.21 14.40 -15.10
C VAL A 55 2.26 15.03 -14.18
N ILE A 56 3.20 15.82 -14.73
CA ILE A 56 4.24 16.51 -13.96
C ILE A 56 3.61 17.55 -13.02
N TRP A 57 2.77 18.43 -13.56
CA TRP A 57 2.08 19.46 -12.77
C TRP A 57 1.32 18.83 -11.61
N ARG A 58 0.56 17.77 -11.87
CA ARG A 58 -0.25 17.09 -10.87
C ARG A 58 0.58 16.34 -9.85
N HIS A 59 1.64 15.65 -10.26
CA HIS A 59 2.58 15.01 -9.34
C HIS A 59 3.23 16.04 -8.41
N VAL A 60 3.65 17.19 -8.94
CA VAL A 60 4.21 18.29 -8.13
C VAL A 60 3.16 18.88 -7.20
N SER A 61 1.93 19.09 -7.67
CA SER A 61 0.81 19.58 -6.85
C SER A 61 0.52 18.67 -5.66
N LEU A 62 0.43 17.36 -5.89
CA LEU A 62 0.22 16.37 -4.82
C LEU A 62 1.36 16.39 -3.79
N ARG A 63 2.61 16.55 -4.25
CA ARG A 63 3.76 16.67 -3.35
C ARG A 63 3.78 17.97 -2.55
N ARG A 64 3.31 19.07 -3.13
CA ARG A 64 3.20 20.37 -2.44
C ARG A 64 2.05 20.42 -1.42
N ALA A 65 0.94 19.73 -1.71
CA ALA A 65 -0.21 19.65 -0.81
C ALA A 65 0.11 18.87 0.49
N HIS A 66 1.10 17.97 0.45
CA HIS A 66 1.56 17.20 1.60
C HIS A 66 3.08 17.35 1.75
N PRO A 67 3.56 18.50 2.23
CA PRO A 67 4.98 18.71 2.43
C PRO A 67 5.50 17.62 3.37
N ARG A 68 6.61 16.98 2.98
CA ARG A 68 7.32 16.06 3.86
C ARG A 68 7.68 16.83 5.13
N PRO A 69 7.54 16.25 6.32
CA PRO A 69 8.00 16.90 7.53
C PRO A 69 9.50 17.22 7.38
N GLU A 70 9.82 18.52 7.28
CA GLU A 70 11.16 19.03 6.97
C GLU A 70 12.14 18.68 8.10
N THR A 71 11.65 18.59 9.33
CA THR A 71 12.41 18.16 10.50
C THR A 71 12.09 16.69 10.83
N GLY A 72 12.94 15.79 10.33
CA GLY A 72 12.98 14.37 10.69
C GLY A 72 13.47 14.11 12.12
N ARG A 73 12.82 14.71 13.13
CA ARG A 73 13.10 14.48 14.56
C ARG A 73 11.81 14.38 15.39
N ARG A 74 10.79 13.70 14.88
CA ARG A 74 9.67 13.30 15.74
C ARG A 74 9.87 11.84 16.15
N TRP A 75 10.33 11.65 17.38
CA TRP A 75 10.48 10.35 18.02
C TRP A 75 9.09 9.86 18.41
N ILE A 76 8.45 9.02 17.59
CA ILE A 76 7.10 8.51 17.90
C ILE A 76 7.21 7.40 18.95
N SER A 77 7.42 7.77 20.21
CA SER A 77 7.32 6.86 21.35
C SER A 77 5.87 6.41 21.55
N ARG A 78 5.67 5.21 22.12
CA ARG A 78 4.34 4.67 22.45
C ARG A 78 3.58 5.52 23.48
N ARG A 79 4.30 6.37 24.22
CA ARG A 79 3.78 7.35 25.19
C ARG A 79 4.01 8.79 24.73
N ASP A 80 4.11 9.05 23.44
CA ASP A 80 4.07 10.44 22.98
C ASP A 80 2.62 10.94 23.17
N PRO A 81 2.37 11.92 24.07
CA PRO A 81 1.04 12.50 24.27
C PRO A 81 0.46 13.13 22.99
N SER A 82 1.25 13.21 21.92
CA SER A 82 0.82 13.63 20.59
C SER A 82 0.37 12.51 19.64
N THR A 83 0.19 11.26 20.12
CA THR A 83 -0.50 10.24 19.31
C THR A 83 -1.95 10.67 19.13
N PRO A 84 -2.39 11.07 17.91
CA PRO A 84 -3.70 11.66 17.74
C PRO A 84 -4.78 10.65 18.14
N ASN A 85 -5.71 11.06 19.00
CA ASN A 85 -6.81 10.21 19.43
C ASN A 85 -7.77 9.97 18.25
N THR A 86 -7.62 8.83 17.59
CA THR A 86 -8.47 8.46 16.46
C THR A 86 -9.83 7.89 16.86
N ALA A 87 -10.11 7.72 18.16
CA ALA A 87 -11.40 7.22 18.64
C ALA A 87 -12.56 8.20 18.37
N GLY A 88 -12.27 9.51 18.29
CA GLY A 88 -13.26 10.54 17.94
C GLY A 88 -13.52 10.69 16.44
N LEU A 89 -12.76 10.00 15.58
CA LEU A 89 -12.94 10.09 14.14
C LEU A 89 -14.15 9.27 13.68
N PRO A 90 -14.85 9.68 12.61
CA PRO A 90 -15.99 8.93 12.10
C PRO A 90 -15.60 7.54 11.55
N ALA A 91 -14.41 7.42 10.95
CA ALA A 91 -13.90 6.18 10.37
C ALA A 91 -12.38 6.18 10.31
N VAL A 92 -11.77 5.03 10.60
CA VAL A 92 -10.32 4.80 10.49
C VAL A 92 -10.12 3.55 9.65
N TYR A 93 -9.43 3.66 8.52
CA TYR A 93 -9.24 2.53 7.60
C TYR A 93 -7.76 2.41 7.24
N PHE A 94 -7.12 1.37 7.77
CA PHE A 94 -5.76 0.97 7.45
C PHE A 94 -5.75 -0.17 6.44
N LEU A 95 -4.89 -0.06 5.43
CA LEU A 95 -4.52 -1.15 4.54
C LEU A 95 -3.05 -1.50 4.80
N TYR A 96 -2.79 -2.74 5.18
CA TYR A 96 -1.46 -3.27 5.43
C TYR A 96 -1.04 -4.20 4.30
N ILE A 97 0.13 -3.93 3.71
CA ILE A 97 0.68 -4.81 2.69
C ILE A 97 1.64 -5.79 3.36
N LEU A 98 1.24 -7.06 3.41
CA LEU A 98 2.10 -8.12 3.92
C LEU A 98 3.07 -8.55 2.82
N GLY A 99 4.36 -8.54 3.15
CA GLY A 99 5.38 -9.18 2.33
C GLY A 99 5.33 -10.71 2.47
N SER A 100 6.43 -11.37 2.09
CA SER A 100 6.63 -12.80 2.36
C SER A 100 7.74 -13.00 3.39
N GLY A 101 7.59 -13.96 4.30
CA GLY A 101 8.62 -14.34 5.27
C GLY A 101 8.88 -13.29 6.35
N GLY A 102 10.12 -12.81 6.47
CA GLY A 102 10.53 -11.88 7.53
C GLY A 102 9.80 -10.52 7.50
N HIS A 103 9.48 -10.00 6.31
CA HIS A 103 8.72 -8.76 6.17
C HIS A 103 7.31 -8.90 6.76
N THR A 104 6.64 -10.04 6.58
CA THR A 104 5.33 -10.31 7.19
C THR A 104 5.41 -10.22 8.70
N SER A 105 6.39 -10.92 9.30
CA SER A 105 6.55 -10.94 10.75
C SER A 105 6.81 -9.55 11.33
N GLU A 106 7.67 -8.76 10.68
CA GLU A 106 7.92 -7.37 11.09
C GLU A 106 6.66 -6.48 11.02
N MET A 107 5.85 -6.64 9.96
CA MET A 107 4.60 -5.88 9.81
C MET A 107 3.59 -6.27 10.89
N LEU A 108 3.36 -7.58 11.08
CA LEU A 108 2.42 -8.09 12.09
C LEU A 108 2.84 -7.69 13.51
N GLU A 109 4.13 -7.72 13.83
CA GLU A 109 4.64 -7.26 15.13
C GLU A 109 4.48 -5.74 15.30
N THR A 110 4.68 -4.96 14.23
CA THR A 110 4.42 -3.51 14.24
C THR A 110 2.95 -3.23 14.57
N ILE A 111 2.03 -3.95 13.92
CA ILE A 111 0.59 -3.85 14.13
C ILE A 111 0.25 -4.23 15.57
N LYS A 112 0.72 -5.39 16.04
CA LYS A 112 0.51 -5.87 17.42
C LYS A 112 0.92 -4.83 18.47
N ARG A 113 2.05 -4.14 18.28
CA ARG A 113 2.56 -3.14 19.24
C ARG A 113 1.82 -1.81 19.19
N LYS A 114 1.38 -1.37 18.01
CA LYS A 114 0.72 -0.08 17.81
C LYS A 114 -0.81 -0.19 17.77
N PHE A 115 -1.36 -1.39 17.95
CA PHE A 115 -2.79 -1.62 17.99
C PHE A 115 -3.43 -0.86 19.16
N VAL A 116 -4.49 -0.11 18.85
CA VAL A 116 -5.35 0.55 19.82
C VAL A 116 -6.79 0.09 19.53
N PRO A 117 -7.48 -0.55 20.49
CA PRO A 117 -8.86 -1.02 20.29
C PRO A 117 -9.80 0.15 19.98
N GLN A 118 -10.47 0.09 18.82
CA GLN A 118 -11.30 1.15 18.28
C GLN A 118 -12.42 0.56 17.42
N ALA A 119 -13.68 0.90 17.74
CA ALA A 119 -14.85 0.35 17.05
C ALA A 119 -15.05 0.90 15.62
N ASN A 120 -14.55 2.12 15.39
CA ASN A 120 -14.56 2.81 14.11
C ASN A 120 -13.36 2.41 13.21
N ALA A 121 -12.58 1.40 13.58
CA ALA A 121 -11.40 0.96 12.84
C ALA A 121 -11.70 -0.24 11.93
N HIS A 122 -11.27 -0.14 10.69
CA HIS A 122 -11.24 -1.22 9.71
C HIS A 122 -9.79 -1.49 9.27
N ARG A 123 -9.41 -2.76 9.18
CA ARG A 123 -8.08 -3.21 8.75
C ARG A 123 -8.22 -4.15 7.54
N ARG A 124 -7.67 -3.74 6.40
CA ARG A 124 -7.51 -4.62 5.23
C ARG A 124 -6.07 -5.09 5.15
N TYR A 125 -5.88 -6.38 4.92
CA TYR A 125 -4.57 -6.99 4.73
C TYR A 125 -4.41 -7.44 3.28
N LEU A 126 -3.37 -6.96 2.60
CA LEU A 126 -2.97 -7.51 1.30
C LEU A 126 -1.99 -8.64 1.53
N VAL A 127 -2.36 -9.83 1.07
CA VAL A 127 -1.54 -11.04 1.17
C VAL A 127 -1.16 -11.48 -0.24
N THR A 128 0.09 -11.90 -0.43
CA THR A 128 0.50 -12.39 -1.75
C THR A 128 -0.15 -13.75 -2.07
N THR A 129 -0.57 -13.94 -3.32
CA THR A 129 -1.12 -15.22 -3.79
C THR A 129 -0.10 -16.34 -3.58
N GLY A 130 -0.53 -17.43 -2.92
CA GLY A 130 0.31 -18.59 -2.63
C GLY A 130 1.09 -18.52 -1.32
N ASP A 131 1.02 -17.42 -0.55
CA ASP A 131 1.70 -17.30 0.75
C ASP A 131 0.74 -17.62 1.91
N GLN A 132 0.49 -18.92 2.13
CA GLN A 132 -0.40 -19.39 3.21
C GLN A 132 0.22 -19.16 4.59
N ASP A 133 1.55 -19.26 4.74
CA ASP A 133 2.23 -19.01 6.00
C ASP A 133 1.98 -17.58 6.52
N SER A 134 2.03 -16.60 5.62
CA SER A 134 1.73 -15.21 5.96
C SER A 134 0.26 -15.03 6.35
N LEU A 135 -0.66 -15.73 5.68
CA LEU A 135 -2.09 -15.72 6.00
C LEU A 135 -2.38 -16.34 7.38
N ASP A 136 -1.75 -17.48 7.69
CA ASP A 136 -1.93 -18.16 8.98
C ASP A 136 -1.40 -17.32 10.14
N ARG A 137 -0.27 -16.62 9.96
CA ARG A 137 0.26 -15.68 10.96
C ARG A 137 -0.66 -14.49 11.16
N LEU A 138 -1.28 -13.99 10.09
CA LEU A 138 -2.28 -12.93 10.16
C LEU A 138 -3.51 -13.39 10.97
N ILE A 139 -4.03 -14.58 10.67
CA ILE A 139 -5.18 -15.16 11.38
C ILE A 139 -4.85 -15.30 12.87
N LYS A 140 -3.65 -15.80 13.20
CA LYS A 140 -3.19 -15.90 14.59
C LYS A 140 -3.13 -14.54 15.28
N LEU A 141 -2.65 -13.49 14.61
CA LEU A 141 -2.62 -12.14 15.17
C LEU A 141 -4.03 -11.62 15.46
N GLU A 142 -4.96 -11.71 14.51
CA GLU A 142 -6.33 -11.21 14.70
C GLU A 142 -7.10 -12.03 15.76
N CYS A 143 -6.84 -13.35 15.84
CA CYS A 143 -7.33 -14.18 16.95
C CYS A 143 -6.79 -13.72 18.31
N LEU A 144 -5.51 -13.35 18.40
CA LEU A 144 -4.93 -12.79 19.63
C LEU A 144 -5.58 -11.46 20.00
N ILE A 145 -5.75 -10.55 19.04
CA ILE A 145 -6.42 -9.26 19.26
C ILE A 145 -7.83 -9.46 19.80
N ARG A 146 -8.61 -10.38 19.19
CA ARG A 146 -9.97 -10.69 19.64
C ARG A 146 -10.03 -11.34 21.02
N ARG A 147 -9.04 -12.18 21.37
CA ARG A 147 -8.96 -12.82 22.69
C ARG A 147 -8.60 -11.85 23.82
N CYS A 148 -7.89 -10.78 23.51
CA CYS A 148 -7.57 -9.72 24.48
C CYS A 148 -8.76 -8.80 24.78
N LEU A 149 -9.87 -8.93 24.05
CA LEU A 149 -11.09 -8.14 24.21
C LEU A 149 -12.26 -9.05 24.62
N PRO A 150 -13.29 -8.51 25.29
CA PRO A 150 -14.51 -9.27 25.57
C PRO A 150 -15.13 -9.83 24.27
N PRO A 151 -15.76 -11.02 24.33
CA PRO A 151 -16.40 -11.60 23.16
C PRO A 151 -17.50 -10.68 22.63
N GLY A 152 -17.45 -10.38 21.34
CA GLY A 152 -18.41 -9.48 20.69
C GLY A 152 -18.15 -7.98 20.90
N ASP A 153 -17.02 -7.59 21.53
CA ASP A 153 -16.69 -6.18 21.70
C ASP A 153 -16.44 -5.51 20.33
N PRO A 154 -17.23 -4.49 19.94
CA PRO A 154 -17.04 -3.79 18.67
C PRO A 154 -15.67 -3.12 18.57
N ARG A 155 -14.96 -2.88 19.68
CA ARG A 155 -13.61 -2.27 19.71
C ARG A 155 -12.54 -3.10 19.01
N ALA A 156 -12.79 -4.38 18.72
CA ALA A 156 -11.89 -5.18 17.89
C ALA A 156 -11.79 -4.61 16.46
N GLY A 157 -12.81 -3.87 16.00
CA GLY A 157 -12.93 -3.35 14.65
C GLY A 157 -13.22 -4.46 13.62
N THR A 158 -13.41 -4.07 12.36
CA THR A 158 -13.64 -5.01 11.27
C THR A 158 -12.35 -5.32 10.52
N VAL A 159 -12.29 -6.51 9.92
CA VAL A 159 -11.11 -7.00 9.20
C VAL A 159 -11.49 -7.61 7.86
N ASP A 160 -10.62 -7.42 6.87
CA ASP A 160 -10.70 -8.02 5.54
C ASP A 160 -9.30 -8.43 5.05
N ALA A 161 -9.21 -9.47 4.22
CA ALA A 161 -7.97 -9.94 3.62
C ALA A 161 -8.15 -10.09 2.11
N PHE A 162 -7.30 -9.42 1.34
CA PHE A 162 -7.35 -9.43 -0.11
C PHE A 162 -6.07 -10.06 -0.67
N ARG A 163 -6.22 -10.97 -1.64
CA ARG A 163 -5.07 -11.64 -2.26
C ARG A 163 -4.62 -10.87 -3.49
N VAL A 164 -3.30 -10.67 -3.61
CA VAL A 164 -2.69 -9.97 -4.75
C VAL A 164 -1.55 -10.83 -5.28
N PRO A 165 -1.39 -11.01 -6.61
CA PRO A 165 -0.24 -11.74 -7.14
C PRO A 165 1.06 -11.05 -6.77
N ARG A 166 2.15 -11.82 -6.76
CA ARG A 166 3.47 -11.31 -6.39
C ARG A 166 4.05 -10.53 -7.57
N ALA A 167 4.51 -9.29 -7.34
CA ALA A 167 5.08 -8.44 -8.39
C ALA A 167 6.29 -9.04 -9.11
N ARG A 168 7.07 -9.89 -8.43
CA ARG A 168 8.16 -10.66 -9.03
C ARG A 168 8.32 -11.99 -8.29
N ARG A 169 8.29 -13.09 -9.04
CA ARG A 169 8.61 -14.42 -8.49
C ARG A 169 10.13 -14.54 -8.24
N VAL A 170 10.53 -15.37 -7.27
CA VAL A 170 11.96 -15.64 -7.05
C VAL A 170 12.49 -16.38 -8.27
N HIS A 171 13.69 -16.02 -8.75
CA HIS A 171 14.31 -16.52 -10.00
C HIS A 171 13.64 -16.09 -11.32
N GLN A 172 12.67 -15.17 -11.28
CA GLN A 172 12.09 -14.62 -12.50
C GLN A 172 13.09 -13.71 -13.24
N PRO A 173 13.27 -13.87 -14.56
CA PRO A 173 14.15 -12.99 -15.33
C PRO A 173 13.59 -11.55 -15.37
N LEU A 174 14.47 -10.56 -15.42
CA LEU A 174 14.09 -9.15 -15.32
C LEU A 174 13.14 -8.67 -16.43
N TRP A 175 13.13 -9.34 -17.58
CA TRP A 175 12.30 -8.97 -18.72
C TRP A 175 10.84 -9.43 -18.60
N THR A 176 10.54 -10.50 -17.84
CA THR A 176 9.14 -10.89 -17.55
C THR A 176 8.57 -10.17 -16.33
N ALA A 177 9.43 -9.55 -15.50
CA ALA A 177 9.02 -8.83 -14.31
C ALA A 177 8.00 -7.70 -14.57
N PRO A 178 8.06 -6.91 -15.66
CA PRO A 178 7.06 -5.89 -15.95
C PRO A 178 5.63 -6.44 -16.09
N LEU A 179 5.48 -7.65 -16.65
CA LEU A 179 4.17 -8.28 -16.82
C LEU A 179 3.57 -8.71 -15.48
N SER A 180 4.39 -9.32 -14.61
CA SER A 180 3.97 -9.67 -13.25
C SER A 180 3.66 -8.43 -12.40
N CYS A 181 4.42 -7.34 -12.59
CA CYS A 181 4.12 -6.05 -12.00
C CYS A 181 2.79 -5.47 -12.50
N LEU A 182 2.47 -5.60 -13.80
CA LEU A 182 1.19 -5.15 -14.36
C LEU A 182 0.01 -5.95 -13.80
N SER A 183 0.12 -7.28 -13.73
CA SER A 183 -0.88 -8.14 -13.07
C SER A 183 -1.11 -7.67 -11.62
N THR A 184 -0.02 -7.48 -10.86
CA THR A 184 -0.08 -6.94 -9.50
C THR A 184 -0.76 -5.57 -9.45
N ALA A 185 -0.47 -4.68 -10.40
CA ALA A 185 -1.06 -3.36 -10.45
C ALA A 185 -2.57 -3.40 -10.67
N ILE A 186 -3.06 -4.28 -11.56
CA ILE A 186 -4.50 -4.45 -11.83
C ILE A 186 -5.23 -4.95 -10.57
N HIS A 187 -4.69 -5.99 -9.92
CA HIS A 187 -5.25 -6.48 -8.66
C HIS A 187 -5.14 -5.45 -7.53
N ALA A 188 -4.09 -4.62 -7.52
CA ALA A 188 -3.95 -3.52 -6.57
C ALA A 188 -5.03 -2.44 -6.77
N VAL A 189 -5.43 -2.13 -8.00
CA VAL A 189 -6.57 -1.22 -8.25
C VAL A 189 -7.82 -1.77 -7.58
N ASN A 190 -8.12 -3.06 -7.77
CA ASN A 190 -9.27 -3.72 -7.13
C ASN A 190 -9.15 -3.63 -5.59
N ALA A 191 -7.99 -4.00 -5.05
CA ALA A 191 -7.75 -4.00 -3.61
C ALA A 191 -7.88 -2.62 -2.95
N LEU A 192 -7.54 -1.55 -3.67
CA LEU A 192 -7.59 -0.17 -3.19
C LEU A 192 -8.97 0.50 -3.37
N THR A 193 -9.78 0.03 -4.32
CA THR A 193 -11.07 0.65 -4.70
C THR A 193 -12.29 -0.15 -4.31
N ARG A 194 -12.15 -1.47 -4.09
CA ARG A 194 -13.23 -2.34 -3.65
C ARG A 194 -13.62 -2.02 -2.21
N GLU A 195 -14.91 -1.83 -1.99
CA GLU A 195 -15.43 -1.59 -0.65
C GLU A 195 -15.31 -2.87 0.20
N PRO A 196 -15.02 -2.76 1.50
CA PRO A 196 -14.96 -3.92 2.38
C PRO A 196 -16.37 -4.44 2.70
N ASP A 197 -16.57 -5.74 2.54
CA ASP A 197 -17.86 -6.41 2.81
C ASP A 197 -18.23 -6.27 4.30
N CYS A 198 -17.24 -6.38 5.19
CA CYS A 198 -17.37 -6.22 6.64
C CYS A 198 -17.24 -4.76 7.07
N ARG A 199 -18.30 -3.97 6.87
CA ARG A 199 -18.37 -2.57 7.29
C ARG A 199 -18.89 -2.44 8.74
N PRO A 200 -18.35 -1.52 9.57
CA PRO A 200 -19.04 -1.11 10.79
C PRO A 200 -20.39 -0.51 10.40
N ALA A 201 -21.52 -1.03 10.91
CA ALA A 201 -22.89 -0.60 10.59
C ALA A 201 -23.25 0.86 10.99
N SER A 202 -22.23 1.68 11.25
CA SER A 202 -22.32 3.10 11.56
C SER A 202 -22.89 3.94 10.41
N ARG A 203 -23.42 5.12 10.77
CA ARG A 203 -23.90 6.19 9.87
C ARG A 203 -22.86 6.65 8.84
N HIS A 204 -21.57 6.39 9.07
CA HIS A 204 -20.44 6.83 8.23
C HIS A 204 -19.91 5.75 7.27
N GLY A 205 -20.69 4.71 6.95
CA GLY A 205 -20.27 3.60 6.10
C GLY A 205 -19.62 4.00 4.76
N ALA A 206 -20.09 5.09 4.12
CA ALA A 206 -19.51 5.61 2.88
C ALA A 206 -18.04 6.06 3.01
N GLN A 207 -17.59 6.38 4.24
CA GLN A 207 -16.21 6.77 4.50
C GLN A 207 -15.24 5.58 4.51
N PHE A 208 -15.72 4.34 4.37
CA PHE A 208 -14.87 3.15 4.25
C PHE A 208 -14.60 2.75 2.78
N LYS A 209 -15.07 3.53 1.80
CA LYS A 209 -14.87 3.22 0.38
C LYS A 209 -13.39 3.07 -0.02
N TYR A 210 -12.55 4.00 0.44
CA TYR A 210 -11.11 3.98 0.17
C TYR A 210 -10.31 3.92 1.48
N PRO A 211 -9.22 3.12 1.53
CA PRO A 211 -8.29 3.17 2.65
C PRO A 211 -7.82 4.60 2.94
N HIS A 212 -7.79 4.97 4.22
CA HIS A 212 -7.24 6.26 4.62
C HIS A 212 -5.71 6.21 4.55
N VAL A 213 -5.12 5.12 5.04
CA VAL A 213 -3.67 4.94 5.13
C VAL A 213 -3.29 3.56 4.58
N VAL A 214 -2.28 3.54 3.72
CA VAL A 214 -1.63 2.34 3.16
C VAL A 214 -0.25 2.22 3.79
N VAL A 215 -0.01 1.12 4.51
CA VAL A 215 1.26 0.88 5.21
C VAL A 215 1.99 -0.30 4.56
N THR A 216 3.26 -0.11 4.24
CA THR A 216 4.09 -1.19 3.68
C THR A 216 5.51 -1.16 4.23
N ASN A 217 6.04 -2.34 4.52
CA ASN A 217 7.46 -2.59 4.78
C ASN A 217 8.09 -3.51 3.74
N GLY A 218 7.31 -3.86 2.70
CA GLY A 218 7.60 -4.95 1.80
C GLY A 218 8.35 -4.50 0.54
N PRO A 219 9.11 -5.41 -0.10
CA PRO A 219 9.74 -5.17 -1.39
C PRO A 219 8.69 -5.13 -2.53
N ALA A 220 9.15 -4.81 -3.76
CA ALA A 220 8.44 -4.82 -5.06
C ALA A 220 6.89 -4.68 -5.04
N THR A 221 6.13 -5.68 -4.60
CA THR A 221 4.66 -5.62 -4.46
C THR A 221 4.19 -4.38 -3.68
N GLY A 222 4.82 -4.07 -2.53
CA GLY A 222 4.47 -2.90 -1.74
C GLY A 222 4.67 -1.59 -2.51
N PHE A 223 5.76 -1.51 -3.27
CA PHE A 223 6.03 -0.36 -4.14
C PHE A 223 5.02 -0.24 -5.27
N VAL A 224 4.68 -1.34 -5.94
CA VAL A 224 3.69 -1.35 -7.04
C VAL A 224 2.32 -0.90 -6.55
N VAL A 225 1.85 -1.40 -5.40
CA VAL A 225 0.56 -0.98 -4.82
C VAL A 225 0.57 0.51 -4.47
N CYS A 226 1.65 1.03 -3.88
CA CYS A 226 1.78 2.45 -3.61
C CYS A 226 1.86 3.30 -4.89
N LEU A 227 2.53 2.80 -5.93
CA LEU A 227 2.56 3.46 -7.24
C LEU A 227 1.14 3.55 -7.83
N VAL A 228 0.36 2.46 -7.77
CA VAL A 228 -1.05 2.46 -8.20
C VAL A 228 -1.87 3.45 -7.37
N ALA A 229 -1.74 3.46 -6.05
CA ALA A 229 -2.40 4.43 -5.19
C ALA A 229 -2.07 5.88 -5.56
N HIS A 230 -0.81 6.15 -5.92
CA HIS A 230 -0.39 7.47 -6.41
C HIS A 230 -1.00 7.81 -7.77
N LEU A 231 -1.03 6.86 -8.71
CA LEU A 231 -1.65 7.05 -10.03
C LEU A 231 -3.16 7.32 -9.91
N LEU A 232 -3.86 6.62 -9.03
CA LEU A 232 -5.28 6.86 -8.75
C LEU A 232 -5.53 8.30 -8.25
N LYS A 233 -4.65 8.82 -7.38
CA LYS A 233 -4.70 10.23 -6.93
C LYS A 233 -4.33 11.22 -8.04
N LEU A 234 -3.38 10.84 -8.90
CA LEU A 234 -2.91 11.65 -10.02
C LEU A 234 -4.03 11.88 -11.03
N PHE A 235 -4.82 10.85 -11.35
CA PHE A 235 -5.93 10.95 -12.30
C PHE A 235 -7.28 11.33 -11.67
N TYR A 236 -7.29 11.85 -10.43
CA TYR A 236 -8.51 12.25 -9.70
C TYR A 236 -9.54 11.12 -9.51
N LEU A 237 -9.14 9.85 -9.64
CA LEU A 237 -10.01 8.68 -9.42
C LEU A 237 -10.27 8.44 -7.92
N VAL A 238 -9.38 8.95 -7.06
CA VAL A 238 -9.48 8.87 -5.60
C VAL A 238 -9.20 10.24 -4.99
N PRO A 239 -9.94 10.66 -3.94
CA PRO A 239 -9.70 11.93 -3.26
C PRO A 239 -8.29 12.02 -2.66
N GLU A 240 -7.70 13.22 -2.67
CA GLU A 240 -6.32 13.47 -2.20
C GLU A 240 -6.10 13.14 -0.72
N GLY A 241 -7.15 13.26 0.09
CA GLY A 241 -7.14 12.92 1.51
C GLY A 241 -7.10 11.41 1.81
N ARG A 242 -7.22 10.55 0.79
CA ARG A 242 -7.21 9.09 0.93
C ARG A 242 -5.90 8.49 0.42
N LEU A 243 -5.70 7.20 0.68
CA LEU A 243 -4.51 6.46 0.27
C LEU A 243 -3.19 7.16 0.66
N LYS A 244 -3.10 7.61 1.92
CA LYS A 244 -1.86 8.13 2.47
C LYS A 244 -0.86 7.00 2.62
N MET A 245 0.29 7.12 1.97
CA MET A 245 1.27 6.04 1.88
C MET A 245 2.34 6.20 2.95
N VAL A 246 2.43 5.19 3.81
CA VAL A 246 3.44 5.09 4.86
C VAL A 246 4.36 3.93 4.52
N TYR A 247 5.61 4.27 4.25
CA TYR A 247 6.66 3.28 4.06
C TYR A 247 7.45 3.11 5.35
N VAL A 248 7.63 1.87 5.81
CA VAL A 248 8.42 1.53 6.99
C VAL A 248 9.62 0.70 6.56
N GLU A 249 10.83 1.26 6.68
CA GLU A 249 12.06 0.51 6.40
C GLU A 249 12.29 -0.55 7.48
N SER A 250 12.48 -1.80 7.03
CA SER A 250 12.67 -3.00 7.84
C SER A 250 13.81 -2.91 8.85
N TRP A 251 13.69 -3.66 9.95
CA TRP A 251 14.66 -3.69 11.04
C TRP A 251 16.02 -4.28 10.62
N ALA A 252 15.99 -5.27 9.72
CA ALA A 252 17.20 -5.97 9.25
C ALA A 252 18.22 -5.05 8.53
N ARG A 253 17.89 -3.79 8.26
CA ARG A 253 18.76 -2.82 7.60
C ARG A 253 19.14 -1.69 8.56
N SER A 254 20.32 -1.80 9.15
CA SER A 254 20.90 -0.79 10.04
C SER A 254 21.81 0.22 9.33
N ARG A 255 22.50 -0.20 8.26
CA ARG A 255 23.57 0.58 7.62
C ARG A 255 23.19 1.32 6.34
N SER A 256 22.21 0.81 5.59
CA SER A 256 21.82 1.37 4.29
C SER A 256 20.33 1.16 4.01
N LEU A 257 19.74 2.08 3.24
CA LEU A 257 18.37 1.96 2.75
C LEU A 257 18.24 0.80 1.76
N SER A 258 17.15 0.03 1.86
CA SER A 258 16.80 -0.94 0.82
C SER A 258 16.63 -0.27 -0.54
N LEU A 259 16.66 -1.08 -1.62
CA LEU A 259 16.36 -0.60 -2.96
C LEU A 259 14.98 0.06 -3.02
N THR A 260 13.99 -0.56 -2.38
CA THR A 260 12.62 -0.04 -2.26
C THR A 260 12.59 1.28 -1.50
N GLY A 261 13.29 1.37 -0.37
CA GLY A 261 13.41 2.61 0.41
C GLY A 261 14.04 3.74 -0.40
N ARG A 262 15.13 3.46 -1.13
CA ARG A 262 15.75 4.42 -2.07
C ARG A 262 14.77 4.85 -3.16
N LEU A 263 13.95 3.95 -3.66
CA LEU A 263 12.97 4.25 -4.70
C LEU A 263 11.87 5.19 -4.17
N PHE A 264 11.25 4.89 -3.03
CA PHE A 264 10.28 5.78 -2.38
C PHE A 264 10.84 7.16 -2.08
N ARG A 265 12.12 7.22 -1.70
CA ARG A 265 12.82 8.48 -1.47
C ARG A 265 12.94 9.31 -2.75
N ARG A 266 13.41 8.68 -3.84
CA ARG A 266 13.62 9.33 -5.14
C ARG A 266 12.32 9.74 -5.81
N THR A 267 11.30 8.87 -5.79
CA THR A 267 10.03 9.14 -6.49
C THR A 267 9.16 10.14 -5.75
N GLY A 268 9.32 10.29 -4.44
CA GLY A 268 8.48 11.20 -3.68
C GLY A 268 7.07 10.67 -3.38
N ILE A 269 6.79 9.40 -3.68
CA ILE A 269 5.44 8.81 -3.62
C ILE A 269 4.97 8.56 -2.19
N ALA A 270 5.86 8.16 -1.29
CA ALA A 270 5.51 7.96 0.12
C ALA A 270 5.29 9.31 0.82
N ASP A 271 4.10 9.50 1.38
CA ASP A 271 3.72 10.66 2.20
C ASP A 271 4.53 10.67 3.51
N MET A 272 4.74 9.49 4.11
CA MET A 272 5.57 9.33 5.31
C MET A 272 6.61 8.22 5.11
N PHE A 273 7.87 8.54 5.44
CA PHE A 273 8.99 7.61 5.40
C PHE A 273 9.48 7.32 6.81
N CYS A 274 9.23 6.11 7.29
CA CYS A 274 9.55 5.67 8.63
C CYS A 274 10.77 4.76 8.65
N VAL A 275 11.61 4.92 9.67
CA VAL A 275 12.81 4.11 9.89
C VAL A 275 12.82 3.59 11.32
N GLN A 276 13.19 2.32 11.48
CA GLN A 276 13.25 1.66 12.79
C GLN A 276 14.64 1.70 13.45
N HIS A 277 15.70 1.94 12.67
CA HIS A 277 17.08 2.07 13.19
C HIS A 277 17.47 3.54 13.38
N GLU A 278 18.00 3.87 14.55
CA GLU A 278 18.31 5.26 14.89
C GLU A 278 19.41 5.84 14.00
N ASP A 279 20.51 5.12 13.82
CA ASP A 279 21.61 5.56 12.94
C ASP A 279 21.16 5.84 11.50
N LEU A 280 20.23 5.02 10.99
CA LEU A 280 19.70 5.19 9.64
C LEU A 280 18.77 6.40 9.56
N ALA A 281 17.99 6.67 10.61
CA ALA A 281 17.17 7.88 10.70
C ALA A 281 18.04 9.13 10.75
N ARG A 282 19.13 9.13 11.54
CA ARG A 282 20.10 10.24 11.60
C ARG A 282 20.74 10.54 10.24
N ARG A 283 20.97 9.51 9.43
CA ARG A 283 21.57 9.62 8.08
C ARG A 283 20.56 9.91 6.97
N THR A 284 19.25 9.86 7.26
CA THR A 284 18.20 10.00 6.24
C THR A 284 17.36 11.24 6.54
N PRO A 285 17.67 12.40 5.92
CA PRO A 285 16.91 13.64 6.15
C PRO A 285 15.42 13.48 5.85
N GLY A 286 14.54 13.86 6.77
CA GLY A 286 13.08 13.74 6.62
C GLY A 286 12.53 12.32 6.83
N ALA A 287 13.34 11.38 7.32
CA ALA A 287 12.83 10.11 7.85
C ALA A 287 12.32 10.29 9.27
N VAL A 288 11.21 9.63 9.60
CA VAL A 288 10.62 9.59 10.94
C VAL A 288 11.12 8.34 11.67
N TYR A 289 11.74 8.54 12.83
CA TYR A 289 12.17 7.41 13.66
C TYR A 289 10.99 6.87 14.49
N VAL A 290 10.66 5.59 14.28
CA VAL A 290 9.49 4.94 14.92
C VAL A 290 9.90 4.02 16.08
N GLY A 291 11.20 3.87 16.34
CA GLY A 291 11.70 2.97 17.38
C GLY A 291 11.92 1.54 16.90
N ARG A 292 12.60 0.74 17.74
CA ARG A 292 12.85 -0.67 17.48
C ARG A 292 11.58 -1.50 17.71
N VAL A 293 10.98 -2.02 16.64
CA VAL A 293 9.86 -2.97 16.70
C VAL A 293 10.28 -4.35 17.23
N ALA A 294 11.58 -4.63 17.38
CA ALA A 294 12.08 -5.90 17.93
C ALA A 294 12.74 -5.79 19.31
N ALA A 295 12.84 -4.59 19.92
CA ALA A 295 13.41 -4.49 21.27
C ALA A 295 12.49 -5.19 22.29
N PRO A 296 13.04 -6.00 23.22
CA PRO A 296 12.26 -6.57 24.31
C PRO A 296 11.58 -5.45 25.10
N LEU A 297 10.35 -5.71 25.57
CA LEU A 297 9.67 -4.83 26.50
C LEU A 297 10.59 -4.64 27.70
N ALA A 298 10.91 -3.39 28.04
CA ALA A 298 11.46 -3.13 29.36
C ALA A 298 10.46 -3.70 30.37
N PRO A 299 10.91 -4.45 31.39
CA PRO A 299 10.01 -4.98 32.40
C PRO A 299 9.18 -3.82 32.97
N PRO A 300 7.91 -4.05 33.30
CA PRO A 300 7.14 -3.04 34.03
C PRO A 300 7.90 -2.74 35.33
N GLY A 301 8.38 -1.51 35.45
CA GLY A 301 8.88 -0.97 36.72
C GLY A 301 7.74 -0.63 37.65
#